data_AF-A0AAU1ZHZ0-F1
#
_entry.id   AF-A0AAU1ZHZ0-F1
#
_cell.length_a   1.000
_cell.length_b   1.000
_cell.length_c   1.000
_cell.angle_alpha   90.00
_cell.angle_beta   90.00
_cell.angle_gamma   90.00
#
_symmetry.space_group_name_H-M   'P 1'
#
loop_
_entity.id
_entity.type
_entity.pdbx_description
1 polymer ?
#
loop_
_entity_poly.entity_id
_entity_poly.type
_entity_poly.pdbx_seq_one_letter_code
_entity_poly.pdbx_strand_id
1 'polypeptide(L)'
;MSAYAVSRGQWPAWVMAMPVGIAVVYQASVVVARARAYCDAAWEPQHRFAHSFEMIVLTGATALAAVVVAVLARTATVHAPRPVRALAQLVAVLAVAGWFAWWYVGGQATPDGYPGDSGLCPGSNVPPWWPSWLPTE
;
A
#
# COMPACT_ATOMS: atom_id res chain seq x y z
N MET A 1 -21.11 40.24 7.42
CA MET A 1 -21.30 39.06 6.54
C MET A 1 -20.03 38.89 5.72
N SER A 2 -19.10 38.04 6.18
CA SER A 2 -17.77 37.88 5.58
C SER A 2 -17.71 36.58 4.78
N ALA A 3 -17.06 36.64 3.63
CA ALA A 3 -17.18 35.72 2.51
C ALA A 3 -16.87 34.24 2.84
N TYR A 4 -17.90 33.39 2.79
CA TYR A 4 -17.74 31.97 2.51
C TYR A 4 -17.53 31.81 1.00
N ALA A 5 -16.32 32.15 0.52
CA ALA A 5 -15.87 31.72 -0.79
C ALA A 5 -15.59 30.21 -0.73
N VAL A 6 -16.61 29.41 -1.03
CA VAL A 6 -16.46 27.99 -1.32
C VAL A 6 -15.52 27.88 -2.52
N SER A 7 -14.25 27.55 -2.27
CA SER A 7 -13.28 27.31 -3.34
C SER A 7 -13.75 26.10 -4.13
N ARG A 8 -14.08 26.29 -5.42
CA ARG A 8 -14.49 25.21 -6.31
C ARG A 8 -13.38 24.15 -6.38
N GLY A 9 -13.70 22.93 -5.98
CA GLY A 9 -13.02 21.70 -6.44
C GLY A 9 -11.74 21.26 -5.73
N GLN A 10 -11.26 21.95 -4.70
CA GLN A 10 -10.04 21.54 -3.99
C GLN A 10 -10.43 20.65 -2.81
N TRP A 11 -10.48 19.34 -3.05
CA TRP A 11 -10.62 18.38 -1.95
C TRP A 11 -9.49 18.61 -0.95
N PRO A 12 -9.77 18.68 0.37
CA PRO A 12 -8.72 18.80 1.37
C PRO A 12 -7.72 17.65 1.22
N ALA A 13 -6.42 17.91 1.33
CA ALA A 13 -5.39 16.89 1.14
C ALA A 13 -5.58 15.64 2.04
N TRP A 14 -6.17 15.80 3.22
CA TRP A 14 -6.53 14.67 4.10
C TRP A 14 -7.67 13.79 3.56
N VAL A 15 -8.58 14.35 2.75
CA VAL A 15 -9.64 13.58 2.07
C VAL A 15 -9.04 12.70 0.98
N MET A 16 -7.93 13.14 0.36
CA MET A 16 -7.19 12.34 -0.61
C MET A 16 -6.27 11.29 0.04
N ALA A 17 -6.04 11.34 1.36
CA ALA A 17 -5.17 10.38 2.04
C ALA A 17 -5.73 8.95 1.99
N MET A 18 -7.02 8.81 2.22
CA MET A 18 -7.72 7.52 2.18
C MET A 18 -7.62 6.84 0.79
N PRO A 19 -8.02 7.46 -0.33
CA PRO A 19 -7.92 6.81 -1.64
C PRO A 19 -6.48 6.52 -2.05
N VAL A 20 -5.50 7.33 -1.64
CA VAL A 20 -4.08 7.04 -1.88
C VAL A 20 -3.63 5.78 -1.12
N GLY A 21 -3.95 5.66 0.17
CA GLY A 21 -3.63 4.47 0.96
C GLY A 21 -4.27 3.19 0.38
N ILE A 22 -5.53 3.29 -0.04
CA ILE A 22 -6.26 2.18 -0.70
C ILE A 22 -5.57 1.80 -2.01
N ALA A 23 -5.29 2.77 -2.87
CA ALA A 23 -4.72 2.51 -4.19
C ALA A 23 -3.33 1.85 -4.11
N VAL A 24 -2.46 2.33 -3.21
CA VAL A 24 -1.11 1.79 -3.04
C VAL A 24 -1.15 0.32 -2.59
N VAL A 25 -1.97 -0.01 -1.58
CA VAL A 25 -2.09 -1.38 -1.10
C VAL A 25 -2.76 -2.30 -2.10
N TYR A 26 -3.78 -1.81 -2.81
CA TYR A 26 -4.41 -2.59 -3.87
C TYR A 26 -3.40 -2.98 -4.95
N GLN A 27 -2.54 -2.05 -5.39
CA GLN A 27 -1.46 -2.36 -6.33
C GLN A 27 -0.47 -3.37 -5.76
N ALA A 28 -0.11 -3.25 -4.47
CA ALA A 28 0.74 -4.23 -3.79
C ALA A 28 0.11 -5.64 -3.78
N SER A 29 -1.19 -5.76 -3.49
CA SER A 29 -1.92 -7.03 -3.56
C SER A 29 -1.96 -7.62 -4.96
N VAL A 30 -2.10 -6.79 -6.00
CA VAL A 30 -2.03 -7.25 -7.39
C VAL A 30 -0.64 -7.82 -7.73
N VAL A 31 0.43 -7.19 -7.23
CA VAL A 31 1.80 -7.68 -7.42
C VAL A 31 2.02 -9.02 -6.72
N VAL A 32 1.57 -9.15 -5.46
CA VAL A 32 1.62 -10.41 -4.69
C VAL A 32 0.86 -11.52 -5.41
N ALA A 33 -0.38 -11.24 -5.83
CA ALA A 33 -1.21 -12.21 -6.54
C ALA A 33 -0.55 -12.69 -7.86
N ARG A 34 0.07 -11.77 -8.60
CA ARG A 34 0.81 -12.11 -9.83
C ARG A 34 2.05 -12.96 -9.55
N ALA A 35 2.81 -12.67 -8.49
CA ALA A 35 3.97 -13.46 -8.11
C ALA A 35 3.57 -14.90 -7.76
N ARG A 36 2.58 -15.05 -6.87
CA ARG A 36 2.04 -16.36 -6.47
C ARG A 36 1.49 -17.15 -7.66
N ALA A 37 0.74 -16.50 -8.54
CA ALA A 37 0.21 -17.14 -9.75
C ALA A 37 1.30 -17.56 -10.75
N TYR A 38 2.39 -16.79 -10.86
CA TYR A 38 3.49 -17.09 -11.78
C TYR A 38 4.35 -18.28 -11.29
N CYS A 39 4.62 -18.34 -9.98
CA CYS A 39 5.39 -19.44 -9.38
C CYS A 39 4.53 -20.65 -9.00
N ASP A 40 3.20 -20.54 -9.12
CA ASP A 40 2.22 -21.50 -8.57
C ASP A 40 2.49 -21.84 -7.10
N ALA A 41 2.94 -20.84 -6.34
CA ALA A 41 3.29 -20.96 -4.94
C ALA A 41 2.21 -20.27 -4.09
N ALA A 42 1.62 -21.01 -3.16
CA ALA A 42 0.48 -20.57 -2.36
C ALA A 42 -0.70 -20.03 -3.20
N TRP A 43 -0.96 -20.65 -4.35
CA TRP A 43 -2.02 -20.26 -5.30
C TRP A 43 -3.23 -21.20 -5.29
N GLU A 44 -3.33 -22.07 -4.31
CA GLU A 44 -4.49 -22.96 -4.09
C GLU A 44 -5.74 -22.18 -3.65
N PRO A 45 -6.97 -22.71 -3.84
CA PRO A 45 -8.21 -22.00 -3.51
C PRO A 45 -8.28 -21.46 -2.07
N GLN A 46 -7.81 -22.24 -1.09
CA GLN A 46 -7.73 -21.84 0.32
C GLN A 46 -6.85 -20.60 0.53
N HIS A 47 -5.70 -20.52 -0.15
CA HIS A 47 -4.76 -19.42 -0.01
C HIS A 47 -5.23 -18.16 -0.74
N ARG A 48 -5.94 -18.32 -1.87
CA ARG A 48 -6.61 -17.19 -2.56
C ARG A 48 -7.72 -16.58 -1.71
N PHE A 49 -8.47 -17.42 -0.98
CA PHE A 49 -9.49 -16.95 -0.04
C PHE A 49 -8.85 -16.19 1.12
N ALA A 50 -7.82 -16.76 1.76
CA ALA A 50 -7.07 -16.08 2.82
C ALA A 50 -6.50 -14.73 2.37
N HIS A 51 -5.92 -14.68 1.16
CA HIS A 51 -5.39 -13.45 0.56
C HIS A 51 -6.48 -12.38 0.35
N SER A 52 -7.70 -12.78 0.00
CA SER A 52 -8.84 -11.85 -0.13
C SER A 52 -9.22 -11.20 1.20
N PHE A 53 -9.18 -11.96 2.30
CA PHE A 53 -9.40 -11.42 3.65
C PHE A 53 -8.26 -10.49 4.08
N GLU A 54 -7.00 -10.89 3.85
CA GLU A 54 -5.85 -10.04 4.08
C GLU A 54 -5.97 -8.71 3.34
N MET A 55 -6.40 -8.73 2.07
CA MET A 55 -6.58 -7.51 1.28
C MET A 55 -7.58 -6.56 1.94
N ILE A 56 -8.73 -7.07 2.42
CA ILE A 56 -9.74 -6.25 3.10
C ILE A 56 -9.15 -5.62 4.37
N VAL A 57 -8.48 -6.42 5.20
CA VAL A 57 -7.91 -5.96 6.46
C VAL A 57 -6.79 -4.94 6.22
N LEU A 58 -5.86 -5.24 5.31
CA LEU A 58 -4.71 -4.39 5.00
C LEU A 58 -5.13 -3.08 4.34
N THR A 59 -6.13 -3.13 3.45
CA THR A 59 -6.70 -1.93 2.82
C THR A 59 -7.34 -1.03 3.88
N GLY A 60 -8.14 -1.60 4.78
CA GLY A 60 -8.76 -0.86 5.88
C GLY A 60 -7.73 -0.25 6.83
N ALA A 61 -6.74 -1.04 7.24
CA ALA A 61 -5.66 -0.59 8.12
C ALA A 61 -4.83 0.54 7.49
N THR A 62 -4.48 0.42 6.20
CA THR A 62 -3.68 1.43 5.52
C THR A 62 -4.47 2.70 5.21
N ALA A 63 -5.75 2.58 4.87
CA ALA A 63 -6.66 3.71 4.74
C ALA A 63 -6.74 4.51 6.05
N LEU A 64 -6.93 3.81 7.18
CA LEU A 64 -6.96 4.44 8.50
C LEU A 64 -5.61 5.07 8.86
N ALA A 65 -4.51 4.35 8.68
CA ALA A 65 -3.17 4.85 8.96
C ALA A 65 -2.84 6.11 8.14
N ALA A 66 -3.17 6.12 6.84
CA ALA A 66 -3.01 7.28 5.96
C ALA A 66 -3.76 8.51 6.48
N VAL A 67 -5.01 8.34 6.94
CA VAL A 67 -5.79 9.44 7.54
C VAL A 67 -5.15 9.92 8.84
N VAL A 68 -4.76 9.01 9.73
CA VAL A 68 -4.11 9.36 11.01
C VAL A 68 -2.84 10.15 10.78
N VAL A 69 -1.93 9.69 9.91
CA VAL A 69 -0.68 10.41 9.65
C VAL A 69 -0.91 11.74 8.94
N ALA A 70 -1.93 11.85 8.07
CA ALA A 70 -2.29 13.12 7.46
C ALA A 70 -2.78 14.14 8.50
N VAL A 71 -3.57 13.70 9.49
CA VAL A 71 -4.02 14.54 10.61
C VAL A 71 -2.84 14.94 11.49
N LEU A 72 -1.95 14.02 11.85
CA LEU A 72 -0.75 14.31 12.65
C LEU A 72 0.20 15.27 11.94
N ALA A 73 0.44 15.07 10.64
CA ALA A 73 1.26 15.97 9.84
C ALA A 73 0.63 17.37 9.77
N ARG A 74 -0.71 17.46 9.71
CA ARG A 74 -1.44 18.73 9.75
C ARG A 74 -1.25 19.47 11.07
N THR A 75 -1.36 18.77 12.20
CA THR A 75 -1.25 19.37 13.53
C THR A 75 0.19 19.79 13.81
N ALA A 76 1.17 18.96 13.43
CA ALA A 76 2.59 19.27 13.58
C ALA A 76 3.03 20.49 12.75
N THR A 77 2.37 20.78 11.62
CA THR A 77 2.71 21.89 10.72
C THR A 77 1.71 23.04 10.76
N VAL A 78 0.98 23.20 11.87
CA VAL A 78 -0.06 24.25 12.01
C VAL A 78 0.47 25.66 11.83
N HIS A 79 1.71 25.92 12.27
CA HIS A 79 2.39 27.22 12.14
C HIS A 79 3.14 27.40 10.82
N ALA A 80 3.21 26.35 9.98
CA ALA A 80 3.91 26.40 8.71
C ALA A 80 3.04 27.03 7.60
N PRO A 81 3.65 27.58 6.54
CA PRO A 81 2.93 28.01 5.34
C PRO A 81 2.09 26.87 4.75
N ARG A 82 0.94 27.22 4.15
CA ARG A 82 0.02 26.27 3.51
C ARG A 82 0.69 25.24 2.57
N PRO A 83 1.63 25.61 1.67
CA PRO A 83 2.26 24.63 0.79
C PRO A 83 3.13 23.62 1.55
N VAL A 84 3.87 24.07 2.57
CA VAL A 84 4.71 23.20 3.41
C VAL A 84 3.84 22.18 4.15
N ARG A 85 2.71 22.62 4.70
CA ARG A 85 1.75 21.72 5.36
C ARG A 85 1.15 20.69 4.41
N ALA A 86 0.78 21.08 3.20
CA ALA A 86 0.25 20.16 2.21
C ALA A 86 1.30 19.12 1.78
N LEU A 87 2.54 19.56 1.56
CA LEU A 87 3.65 18.67 1.24
C LEU A 87 3.94 17.69 2.39
N ALA A 88 3.97 18.17 3.64
CA ALA A 88 4.19 17.32 4.80
C ALA A 88 3.13 16.22 4.93
N GLN A 89 1.85 16.54 4.69
CA GLN A 89 0.78 15.55 4.67
C GLN A 89 0.96 14.53 3.56
N LEU A 90 1.25 14.99 2.33
CA LEU A 90 1.47 14.11 1.20
C LEU A 90 2.62 13.14 1.45
N VAL A 91 3.76 13.65 1.92
CA VAL A 91 4.94 12.85 2.24
C VAL A 91 4.63 11.83 3.33
N ALA A 92 3.93 12.23 4.40
CA ALA A 92 3.56 11.31 5.47
C ALA A 92 2.64 10.18 4.98
N VAL A 93 1.64 10.50 4.16
CA VAL A 93 0.72 9.51 3.56
C VAL A 93 1.47 8.55 2.64
N LEU A 94 2.32 9.07 1.75
CA LEU A 94 3.10 8.23 0.83
C LEU A 94 4.11 7.36 1.58
N ALA A 95 4.74 7.89 2.62
CA ALA A 95 5.68 7.14 3.43
C ALA A 95 4.99 5.97 4.16
N VAL A 96 3.84 6.22 4.81
CA VAL A 96 3.13 5.14 5.52
C VAL A 96 2.56 4.11 4.55
N ALA A 97 1.93 4.55 3.45
CA ALA A 97 1.36 3.64 2.45
C ALA A 97 2.45 2.83 1.73
N GLY A 98 3.56 3.48 1.37
CA GLY A 98 4.73 2.83 0.78
C GLY A 98 5.38 1.83 1.74
N TRP A 99 5.49 2.16 3.02
CA TRP A 99 5.97 1.23 4.04
C TRP A 99 5.08 -0.02 4.16
N PHE A 100 3.76 0.15 4.22
CA PHE A 100 2.82 -0.97 4.25
C PHE A 100 2.91 -1.83 2.99
N ALA A 101 2.96 -1.21 1.81
CA ALA A 101 3.12 -1.93 0.55
C ALA A 101 4.43 -2.70 0.50
N TRP A 102 5.53 -2.06 0.88
CA TRP A 102 6.85 -2.68 0.97
C TRP A 102 6.86 -3.89 1.89
N TRP A 103 6.37 -3.73 3.13
CA TRP A 103 6.28 -4.79 4.13
C TRP A 103 5.44 -5.96 3.62
N TYR A 104 4.28 -5.66 3.03
CA TYR A 104 3.37 -6.67 2.53
C TYR A 104 3.96 -7.44 1.34
N VAL A 105 4.55 -6.72 0.39
CA VAL A 105 5.20 -7.33 -0.77
C VAL A 105 6.37 -8.19 -0.33
N GLY A 106 7.19 -7.74 0.61
CA GLY A 106 8.29 -8.52 1.14
C GLY A 106 7.82 -9.83 1.76
N GLY A 107 7.01 -9.75 2.82
CA GLY A 107 6.67 -10.93 3.62
C GLY A 107 5.60 -11.86 3.01
N GLN A 108 4.92 -11.47 1.94
CA GLN A 108 3.78 -12.26 1.41
C GLN A 108 3.89 -12.60 -0.07
N ALA A 109 4.76 -11.97 -0.86
CA ALA A 109 4.82 -12.25 -2.28
C ALA A 109 5.47 -13.59 -2.61
N THR A 110 6.51 -13.95 -1.87
CA THR A 110 7.39 -15.08 -2.18
C THR A 110 7.49 -15.98 -0.94
N PRO A 111 6.47 -16.81 -0.66
CA PRO A 111 6.50 -17.69 0.50
C PRO A 111 7.63 -18.72 0.33
N ASP A 112 8.74 -18.45 1.01
CA ASP A 112 9.92 -19.30 0.98
C ASP A 112 9.59 -20.71 1.49
N GLY A 113 10.14 -21.72 0.79
CA GLY A 113 9.94 -23.13 1.13
C GLY A 113 8.56 -23.71 0.79
N TYR A 114 7.66 -22.92 0.19
CA TYR A 114 6.44 -23.48 -0.41
C TYR A 114 6.78 -24.15 -1.74
N PRO A 115 6.34 -25.40 -2.02
CA PRO A 115 6.59 -26.03 -3.30
C PRO A 115 5.84 -25.26 -4.41
N GLY A 116 6.58 -24.52 -5.23
CA GLY A 116 6.06 -23.91 -6.44
C GLY A 116 6.12 -24.93 -7.58
N ASP A 117 4.96 -25.32 -8.10
CA ASP A 117 4.87 -26.42 -9.08
C ASP A 117 4.95 -25.93 -10.54
N SER A 118 5.20 -24.63 -10.78
CA SER A 118 5.19 -24.08 -12.14
C SER A 118 6.44 -24.41 -12.95
N GLY A 119 7.57 -24.74 -12.31
CA GLY A 119 8.87 -24.89 -12.96
C GLY A 119 9.45 -23.60 -13.57
N LEU A 120 8.77 -22.46 -13.38
CA LEU A 120 9.17 -21.14 -13.91
C LEU A 120 9.93 -20.29 -12.88
N CYS A 121 9.93 -20.70 -11.61
CA CYS A 121 10.60 -20.02 -10.51
C CYS A 121 11.65 -20.92 -9.84
N PRO A 122 12.75 -20.35 -9.32
CA PRO A 122 13.65 -21.05 -8.42
C PRO A 122 12.93 -21.38 -7.10
N GLY A 123 13.53 -22.22 -6.25
CA GLY A 123 12.94 -22.63 -4.97
C GLY A 123 12.64 -21.52 -3.96
N SER A 124 13.11 -20.29 -4.20
CA SER A 124 12.74 -19.08 -3.45
C SER A 124 11.40 -18.46 -3.89
N ASN A 125 10.73 -19.02 -4.91
CA ASN A 125 9.46 -18.51 -5.44
C ASN A 125 9.51 -17.02 -5.87
N VAL A 126 10.70 -16.52 -6.21
CA VAL A 126 10.90 -15.16 -6.72
C VAL A 126 10.84 -15.18 -8.24
N PRO A 127 9.89 -14.48 -8.88
CA PRO A 127 9.81 -14.44 -10.34
C PRO A 127 10.96 -13.64 -10.96
N PRO A 128 11.38 -13.91 -12.21
CA PRO A 128 12.53 -13.25 -12.84
C PRO A 128 12.31 -11.76 -13.13
N TRP A 129 11.05 -11.30 -13.17
CA TRP A 129 10.70 -9.89 -13.29
C TRP A 129 10.67 -9.16 -11.95
N TRP A 130 10.92 -9.87 -10.83
CA TRP A 130 10.93 -9.27 -9.50
C TRP A 130 12.01 -8.18 -9.42
N PRO A 131 11.63 -6.95 -9.09
CA PRO A 131 12.62 -5.89 -8.91
C PRO A 131 13.62 -6.22 -7.81
N SER A 132 14.91 -6.06 -8.08
CA SER A 132 16.00 -6.36 -7.12
C SER A 132 15.99 -5.48 -5.87
N TRP A 133 15.23 -4.38 -5.92
CA TRP A 133 15.06 -3.49 -4.80
C TRP A 133 13.88 -3.88 -3.92
N LEU A 134 13.06 -4.88 -4.24
CA LEU A 134 12.00 -5.38 -3.35
C LEU A 134 12.54 -6.51 -2.45
N PRO A 135 12.00 -6.68 -1.23
CA PRO A 135 12.36 -7.83 -0.40
C PRO A 135 11.87 -9.12 -1.03
N THR A 136 12.51 -10.23 -0.65
CA THR A 136 12.24 -11.58 -1.17
C THR A 136 12.11 -12.61 -0.05
N GLU A 137 11.88 -12.16 1.18
CA GLU A 137 11.94 -12.97 2.41
C GLU A 137 10.57 -13.23 3.02
#